data_AF-A0A7S4NNW4-F1
#
_entry.id   AF-A0A7S4NNW4-F1
#
_cell.length_a   1.000
_cell.length_b   1.000
_cell.length_c   1.000
_cell.angle_alpha   90.00
_cell.angle_beta   90.00
_cell.angle_gamma   90.00
#
_symmetry.space_group_name_H-M   'P 1'
#
loop_
_entity.id
_entity.type
_entity.pdbx_description
1 polymer ?
#
loop_
_entity_poly.entity_id
_entity_poly.type
_entity_poly.pdbx_seq_one_letter_code
_entity_poly.pdbx_strand_id
1 'polypeptide(L)'
;MSPPWLLSSSAHFLMVWETLVNLVCRPPRYSYDPDEVLGPKRFRIDGRLFERVDVEVMNKRRQRLKCSHYMPVLEGTRAGHTTKFPCVIYCHGNCGSRVDASDCLDLLLPQMISVFAFDFSGSGLSDGETISLGYYEQDDLLAVIEYLRESGLVSRIGLWGGGMGAATSGLVAARGPSIAGMV
;
A
#
# COMPACT_ATOMS: atom_id res chain seq x y z
N MET A 1 -42.31 31.74 -8.39
CA MET A 1 -41.87 30.80 -9.45
C MET A 1 -40.44 31.18 -9.81
N SER A 2 -39.47 30.31 -9.52
CA SER A 2 -38.05 30.60 -9.76
C SER A 2 -37.71 30.49 -11.25
N PRO A 3 -36.86 31.35 -11.83
CA PRO A 3 -36.53 31.33 -13.26
C PRO A 3 -35.81 30.03 -13.70
N PRO A 4 -36.07 29.51 -14.93
CA PRO A 4 -35.52 28.23 -15.41
C PRO A 4 -33.98 28.17 -15.50
N TRP A 5 -33.29 29.31 -15.63
CA TRP A 5 -31.84 29.39 -15.77
C TRP A 5 -31.07 29.24 -14.44
N LEU A 6 -31.71 29.48 -13.30
CA LEU A 6 -31.13 29.24 -11.97
C LEU A 6 -30.95 27.75 -11.68
N LEU A 7 -31.75 26.88 -12.31
CA LEU A 7 -31.65 25.42 -12.20
C LEU A 7 -30.57 24.82 -13.13
N SER A 8 -30.28 25.50 -14.26
CA SER A 8 -29.25 25.07 -15.22
C SER A 8 -27.83 25.37 -14.71
N SER A 9 -27.63 26.52 -14.06
CA SER A 9 -26.33 26.90 -13.51
C SER A 9 -25.95 26.08 -12.27
N SER A 10 -26.94 25.63 -11.48
CA SER A 10 -26.70 24.78 -10.31
C SER A 10 -26.39 23.34 -10.69
N ALA A 11 -27.05 22.77 -11.70
CA ALA A 11 -26.72 21.43 -12.20
C ALA A 11 -25.32 21.36 -12.81
N HIS A 12 -24.92 22.37 -13.59
CA HIS A 12 -23.57 22.45 -14.15
C HIS A 12 -22.51 22.62 -13.05
N PHE A 13 -22.78 23.49 -12.07
CA PHE A 13 -21.93 23.65 -10.89
C PHE A 13 -21.79 22.33 -10.12
N LEU A 14 -22.88 21.63 -9.83
CA LEU A 14 -22.86 20.35 -9.13
C LEU A 14 -22.06 19.29 -9.91
N MET A 15 -22.22 19.21 -11.22
CA MET A 15 -21.45 18.30 -12.07
C MET A 15 -19.94 18.60 -12.02
N VAL A 16 -19.56 19.88 -12.11
CA VAL A 16 -18.15 20.30 -11.99
C VAL A 16 -17.63 20.00 -10.59
N TRP A 17 -18.41 20.27 -9.55
CA TRP A 17 -18.03 19.99 -8.16
C TRP A 17 -17.86 18.49 -7.91
N GLU A 18 -18.79 17.66 -8.39
CA GLU A 18 -18.67 16.20 -8.29
C GLU A 18 -17.44 15.70 -9.05
N THR A 19 -17.14 16.25 -10.22
CA THR A 19 -15.93 15.89 -10.97
C THR A 19 -14.67 16.23 -10.18
N LEU A 20 -14.59 17.43 -9.60
CA LEU A 20 -13.44 17.86 -8.80
C LEU A 20 -13.29 17.01 -7.53
N VAL A 21 -14.38 16.72 -6.83
CA VAL A 21 -14.38 15.86 -5.64
C VAL A 21 -13.96 14.44 -6.02
N ASN A 22 -14.44 13.90 -7.14
CA ASN A 22 -14.05 12.58 -7.61
C ASN A 22 -12.57 12.53 -7.98
N LEU A 23 -12.00 13.56 -8.62
CA LEU A 23 -10.56 13.59 -8.91
C LEU A 23 -9.68 13.51 -7.66
N VAL A 24 -10.17 13.96 -6.51
CA VAL A 24 -9.42 13.97 -5.25
C VAL A 24 -9.71 12.74 -4.40
N CYS A 25 -10.98 12.46 -4.13
CA CYS A 25 -11.42 11.45 -3.16
C CYS A 25 -11.80 10.11 -3.79
N ARG A 26 -12.07 10.08 -5.10
CA ARG A 26 -12.40 8.87 -5.87
C ARG A 26 -11.64 8.84 -7.19
N PRO A 27 -10.30 9.03 -7.16
CA PRO A 27 -9.55 9.04 -8.41
C PRO A 27 -9.79 7.73 -9.16
N PRO A 28 -9.73 7.76 -10.51
CA PRO A 28 -9.82 6.54 -11.30
C PRO A 28 -8.85 5.49 -10.77
N ARG A 29 -9.38 4.32 -10.45
CA ARG A 29 -8.56 3.24 -9.90
C ARG A 29 -7.63 2.71 -10.96
N TYR A 30 -6.40 2.45 -10.56
CA TYR A 30 -5.51 1.67 -11.38
C TYR A 30 -5.95 0.21 -11.38
N SER A 31 -6.60 -0.23 -12.47
CA SER A 31 -6.94 -1.63 -12.71
C SER A 31 -5.80 -2.28 -13.47
N TYR A 32 -5.26 -3.38 -12.94
CA TYR A 32 -4.09 -4.06 -13.48
C TYR A 32 -4.14 -5.56 -13.17
N ASP A 33 -3.43 -6.37 -13.97
CA ASP A 33 -3.20 -7.78 -13.68
C ASP A 33 -1.95 -7.94 -12.79
N PRO A 34 -2.08 -8.42 -11.53
CA PRO A 34 -0.95 -8.63 -10.63
C PRO A 34 0.15 -9.55 -11.15
N ASP A 35 -0.15 -10.47 -12.06
CA ASP A 35 0.84 -11.41 -12.57
C ASP A 35 1.61 -10.84 -13.77
N GLU A 36 1.07 -9.81 -14.43
CA GLU A 36 1.76 -9.09 -15.50
C GLU A 36 2.62 -7.93 -14.97
N VAL A 37 2.11 -7.14 -14.01
CA VAL A 37 2.74 -5.85 -13.65
C VAL A 37 3.63 -5.89 -12.40
N LEU A 38 3.43 -6.84 -11.48
CA LEU A 38 4.21 -6.92 -10.24
C LEU A 38 5.46 -7.80 -10.36
N GLY A 39 5.78 -8.23 -11.58
CA GLY A 39 6.87 -9.17 -11.85
C GLY A 39 6.56 -10.61 -11.40
N PRO A 40 7.46 -11.57 -11.68
CA PRO A 40 7.22 -12.97 -11.36
C PRO A 40 7.22 -13.23 -9.85
N LYS A 41 6.61 -14.35 -9.41
CA LYS A 41 6.60 -14.75 -7.99
C LYS A 41 7.99 -15.11 -7.45
N ARG A 42 8.93 -15.46 -8.33
CA ARG A 42 10.33 -15.74 -7.99
C ARG A 42 11.25 -15.08 -8.99
N PHE A 43 12.25 -14.38 -8.52
CA PHE A 43 13.17 -13.60 -9.34
C PHE A 43 14.53 -13.44 -8.67
N ARG A 44 15.50 -12.93 -9.43
CA ARG A 44 16.83 -12.61 -8.94
C ARG A 44 17.15 -11.13 -9.13
N ILE A 45 17.75 -10.53 -8.11
CA ILE A 45 18.37 -9.20 -8.16
C ILE A 45 19.80 -9.37 -7.63
N ASP A 46 20.80 -8.87 -8.36
CA ASP A 46 22.22 -9.00 -8.02
C ASP A 46 22.66 -10.43 -7.64
N GLY A 47 22.13 -11.41 -8.35
CA GLY A 47 22.44 -12.84 -8.14
C GLY A 47 21.76 -13.48 -6.92
N ARG A 48 21.02 -12.73 -6.11
CA ARG A 48 20.28 -13.23 -4.93
C ARG A 48 18.84 -13.60 -5.32
N LEU A 49 18.31 -14.66 -4.71
CA LEU A 49 16.96 -15.15 -4.98
C LEU A 49 15.94 -14.50 -4.04
N PHE A 50 14.83 -14.05 -4.61
CA PHE A 50 13.71 -13.46 -3.89
C PHE A 50 12.40 -14.13 -4.31
N GLU A 51 11.40 -14.04 -3.43
CA GLU A 51 10.04 -14.47 -3.72
C GLU A 51 9.01 -13.42 -3.33
N ARG A 52 7.97 -13.29 -4.15
CA ARG A 52 6.79 -12.47 -3.92
C ARG A 52 5.64 -13.39 -3.49
N VAL A 53 5.12 -13.16 -2.30
CA VAL A 53 3.92 -13.82 -1.78
C VAL A 53 2.79 -12.79 -1.73
N ASP A 54 1.71 -13.06 -2.45
CA ASP A 54 0.52 -12.20 -2.41
C ASP A 54 -0.43 -12.68 -1.32
N VAL A 55 -0.91 -11.73 -0.52
CA VAL A 55 -1.78 -11.99 0.63
C VAL A 55 -2.88 -10.95 0.70
N GLU A 56 -3.92 -11.26 1.47
CA GLU A 56 -4.99 -10.31 1.77
C GLU A 56 -4.98 -9.99 3.26
N VAL A 57 -5.03 -8.69 3.58
CA VAL A 57 -5.12 -8.22 4.96
C VAL A 57 -6.47 -7.54 5.14
N MET A 58 -7.19 -7.88 6.21
CA MET A 58 -8.47 -7.26 6.52
C MET A 58 -8.26 -6.05 7.43
N ASN A 59 -8.73 -4.86 7.02
CA ASN A 59 -8.66 -3.68 7.89
C ASN A 59 -9.81 -3.63 8.91
N LYS A 60 -9.77 -2.63 9.80
CA LYS A 60 -10.81 -2.36 10.81
C LYS A 60 -12.22 -2.13 10.24
N ARG A 61 -12.30 -1.64 8.99
CA ARG A 61 -13.54 -1.38 8.25
C ARG A 61 -14.03 -2.59 7.44
N ARG A 62 -13.42 -3.76 7.63
CA ARG A 62 -13.73 -5.02 6.93
C ARG A 62 -13.53 -4.93 5.40
N GLN A 63 -12.54 -4.16 4.98
CA GLN A 63 -12.10 -4.06 3.60
C GLN A 63 -10.85 -4.91 3.42
N ARG A 64 -10.83 -5.74 2.36
CA ARG A 64 -9.66 -6.53 2.00
C ARG A 64 -8.64 -5.64 1.30
N LEU A 65 -7.45 -5.61 1.85
CA LEU A 65 -6.28 -4.98 1.27
C LEU A 65 -5.51 -6.02 0.45
N LYS A 66 -5.21 -5.71 -0.81
CA LYS A 66 -4.38 -6.54 -1.67
C LYS A 66 -2.91 -6.22 -1.41
N CYS A 67 -2.16 -7.23 -0.97
CA CYS A 67 -0.80 -7.05 -0.49
C CYS A 67 0.18 -8.00 -1.21
N SER A 68 1.45 -7.60 -1.27
CA SER A 68 2.55 -8.39 -1.82
C SER A 68 3.77 -8.25 -0.91
N HIS A 69 4.25 -9.39 -0.39
CA HIS A 69 5.47 -9.46 0.43
C HIS A 69 6.62 -10.02 -0.42
N TYR A 70 7.62 -9.19 -0.66
CA TYR A 70 8.85 -9.52 -1.37
C TYR A 70 9.92 -9.88 -0.34
N MET A 71 10.35 -11.14 -0.34
CA MET A 71 11.22 -11.70 0.69
C MET A 71 12.48 -12.33 0.10
N PRO A 72 13.63 -12.21 0.79
CA PRO A 72 14.81 -12.99 0.45
C PRO A 72 14.58 -14.48 0.65
N VAL A 73 15.04 -15.30 -0.30
CA VAL A 73 15.06 -16.75 -0.18
C VAL A 73 16.48 -17.19 0.19
N LEU A 74 16.65 -17.73 1.40
CA LEU A 74 17.93 -18.32 1.81
C LEU A 74 18.04 -19.74 1.28
N GLU A 75 18.93 -19.95 0.32
CA GLU A 75 19.30 -21.29 -0.14
C GLU A 75 20.05 -22.02 0.99
N GLY A 76 19.56 -23.21 1.38
CA GLY A 76 20.26 -24.10 2.32
C GLY A 76 19.96 -23.91 3.83
N THR A 77 18.93 -23.16 4.20
CA THR A 77 18.47 -23.11 5.60
C THR A 77 17.89 -24.46 6.04
N ARG A 78 18.35 -24.95 7.20
CA ARG A 78 17.83 -26.19 7.82
C ARG A 78 16.35 -26.02 8.14
N ALA A 79 15.55 -27.05 7.81
CA ALA A 79 14.13 -27.10 8.15
C ALA A 79 13.92 -26.78 9.63
N GLY A 80 13.14 -25.73 9.94
CA GLY A 80 12.76 -25.35 11.30
C GLY A 80 13.31 -24.02 11.83
N HIS A 81 14.16 -23.29 11.09
CA HIS A 81 14.58 -21.93 11.48
C HIS A 81 13.97 -20.86 10.58
N THR A 82 12.85 -20.27 11.02
CA THR A 82 12.25 -19.09 10.36
C THR A 82 13.14 -17.88 10.61
N THR A 83 13.97 -17.54 9.62
CA THR A 83 14.81 -16.34 9.68
C THR A 83 13.94 -15.12 9.49
N LYS A 84 14.05 -14.15 10.40
CA LYS A 84 13.32 -12.89 10.33
C LYS A 84 14.14 -11.81 9.63
N PHE A 85 13.56 -11.13 8.66
CA PHE A 85 14.21 -10.02 7.95
C PHE A 85 13.63 -8.67 8.39
N PRO A 86 14.41 -7.57 8.37
CA PRO A 86 13.80 -6.25 8.41
C PRO A 86 12.85 -6.09 7.23
N CYS A 87 11.76 -5.36 7.42
CA CYS A 87 10.73 -5.14 6.42
C CYS A 87 10.43 -3.65 6.28
N VAL A 88 10.35 -3.17 5.04
CA VAL A 88 9.83 -1.83 4.75
C VAL A 88 8.45 -1.97 4.15
N ILE A 89 7.47 -1.31 4.76
CA ILE A 89 6.13 -1.20 4.21
C ILE A 89 6.10 -0.02 3.24
N TYR A 90 5.81 -0.30 1.98
CA TYR A 90 5.65 0.73 0.96
C TYR A 90 4.21 1.25 0.96
N CYS A 91 4.05 2.54 1.25
CA CYS A 91 2.79 3.27 1.30
C CYS A 91 2.71 4.18 0.07
N HIS A 92 1.92 3.78 -0.94
CA HIS A 92 1.78 4.54 -2.17
C HIS A 92 1.06 5.89 -1.96
N GLY A 93 1.22 6.79 -2.94
CA GLY A 93 0.57 8.10 -2.95
C GLY A 93 -0.90 8.06 -3.37
N ASN A 94 -1.54 9.23 -3.43
CA ASN A 94 -2.88 9.33 -3.98
C ASN A 94 -2.87 8.86 -5.44
N CYS A 95 -3.93 8.16 -5.87
CA CYS A 95 -4.03 7.53 -7.19
C CYS A 95 -3.01 6.41 -7.49
N GLY A 96 -2.16 6.06 -6.52
CA GLY A 96 -1.14 5.03 -6.67
C GLY A 96 -1.64 3.62 -6.37
N SER A 97 -0.71 2.67 -6.41
CA SER A 97 -0.92 1.28 -6.02
C SER A 97 0.38 0.63 -5.54
N ARG A 98 0.33 -0.62 -5.10
CA ARG A 98 1.52 -1.43 -4.76
C ARG A 98 2.48 -1.65 -5.93
N VAL A 99 2.08 -1.33 -7.16
CA VAL A 99 2.94 -1.35 -8.35
C VAL A 99 4.05 -0.30 -8.24
N ASP A 100 3.78 0.82 -7.56
CA ASP A 100 4.72 1.94 -7.40
C ASP A 100 5.91 1.58 -6.48
N ALA A 101 5.90 0.39 -5.87
CA ALA A 101 6.96 -0.06 -4.98
C ALA A 101 8.26 -0.47 -5.71
N SER A 102 8.28 -0.53 -7.04
CA SER A 102 9.41 -1.02 -7.85
C SER A 102 10.77 -0.41 -7.46
N ASP A 103 10.86 0.92 -7.37
CA ASP A 103 12.10 1.61 -6.95
C ASP A 103 12.55 1.17 -5.54
N CYS A 104 11.60 0.93 -4.64
CA CYS A 104 11.87 0.45 -3.29
C CYS A 104 12.39 -1.00 -3.30
N LEU A 105 11.88 -1.85 -4.21
CA LEU A 105 12.35 -3.23 -4.37
C LEU A 105 13.82 -3.29 -4.79
N ASP A 106 14.19 -2.54 -5.83
CA ASP A 106 15.54 -2.55 -6.39
C ASP A 106 16.58 -2.03 -5.39
N LEU A 107 16.20 -1.09 -4.52
CA LEU A 107 17.09 -0.53 -3.51
C LEU A 107 17.23 -1.43 -2.26
N LEU A 108 16.14 -2.05 -1.81
CA LEU A 108 16.09 -2.70 -0.50
C LEU A 108 16.32 -4.22 -0.54
N LEU A 109 15.84 -4.91 -1.57
CA LEU A 109 15.97 -6.36 -1.66
C LEU A 109 17.45 -6.82 -1.69
N PRO A 110 18.37 -6.19 -2.46
CA PRO A 110 19.80 -6.54 -2.40
C PRO A 110 20.42 -6.42 -1.01
N GLN A 111 19.87 -5.57 -0.15
CA GLN A 111 20.31 -5.36 1.23
C GLN A 111 19.70 -6.37 2.23
N MET A 112 18.98 -7.39 1.75
CA MET A 112 18.22 -8.35 2.59
C MET A 112 17.14 -7.69 3.45
N ILE A 113 16.61 -6.56 2.97
CA ILE A 113 15.45 -5.89 3.57
C ILE A 113 14.23 -6.30 2.73
N SER A 114 13.30 -7.03 3.35
CA SER A 114 12.05 -7.38 2.69
C SER A 114 11.19 -6.15 2.46
N VAL A 115 10.33 -6.19 1.43
CA VAL A 115 9.42 -5.09 1.11
C VAL A 115 8.00 -5.63 1.14
N PHE A 116 7.11 -4.90 1.82
CA PHE A 116 5.69 -5.20 1.86
C PHE A 116 4.93 -4.06 1.20
N ALA A 117 4.36 -4.30 0.04
CA ALA A 117 3.58 -3.31 -0.70
C ALA A 117 2.11 -3.69 -0.68
N PHE A 118 1.22 -2.72 -0.53
CA PHE A 118 -0.22 -2.95 -0.51
C PHE A 118 -0.97 -1.80 -1.16
N ASP A 119 -2.14 -2.12 -1.70
CA ASP A 119 -3.09 -1.11 -2.16
C ASP A 119 -3.89 -0.61 -0.95
N PHE A 120 -3.86 0.69 -0.67
CA PHE A 120 -4.76 1.30 0.32
C PHE A 120 -6.23 1.04 -0.08
N SER A 121 -7.13 1.00 0.90
CA SER A 121 -8.56 0.94 0.61
C SER A 121 -8.95 2.13 -0.27
N GLY A 122 -9.79 1.91 -1.28
CA GLY A 122 -10.08 2.94 -2.28
C GLY A 122 -9.15 2.93 -3.49
N SER A 123 -8.03 2.20 -3.44
CA SER A 123 -6.96 2.21 -4.45
C SER A 123 -6.71 0.85 -5.07
N GLY A 124 -6.16 0.84 -6.29
CA GLY A 124 -5.78 -0.37 -7.01
C GLY A 124 -6.86 -1.45 -6.99
N LEU A 125 -6.47 -2.63 -6.49
CA LEU A 125 -7.31 -3.83 -6.41
C LEU A 125 -7.90 -4.07 -5.01
N SER A 126 -7.64 -3.18 -4.05
CA SER A 126 -8.21 -3.25 -2.69
C SER A 126 -9.68 -2.86 -2.67
N ASP A 127 -10.40 -3.35 -1.66
CA ASP A 127 -11.78 -2.96 -1.40
C ASP A 127 -11.91 -1.46 -1.02
N GLY A 128 -13.13 -1.01 -0.73
CA GLY A 128 -13.46 0.39 -0.43
C GLY A 128 -13.92 1.13 -1.68
N GLU A 129 -14.20 2.42 -1.56
CA GLU A 129 -14.64 3.26 -2.69
C GLU A 129 -13.91 4.60 -2.76
N THR A 130 -13.47 5.10 -1.61
CA THR A 130 -12.95 6.46 -1.44
C THR A 130 -11.61 6.42 -0.74
N ILE A 131 -10.78 7.40 -1.08
CA ILE A 131 -9.52 7.72 -0.40
C ILE A 131 -9.77 8.94 0.47
N SER A 132 -9.28 8.90 1.71
CA SER A 132 -9.46 9.97 2.70
C SER A 132 -8.19 10.75 3.02
N LEU A 133 -7.19 10.65 2.14
CA LEU A 133 -5.93 11.38 2.19
C LEU A 133 -5.18 11.22 3.52
N GLY A 134 -5.27 10.04 4.12
CA GLY A 134 -4.57 9.65 5.34
C GLY A 134 -5.48 9.36 6.52
N TYR A 135 -6.74 9.80 6.54
CA TYR A 135 -7.59 9.63 7.71
C TYR A 135 -7.88 8.15 8.02
N TYR A 136 -8.48 7.44 7.06
CA TYR A 136 -8.76 6.02 7.17
C TYR A 136 -7.60 5.14 6.70
N GLU A 137 -6.71 5.65 5.84
CA GLU A 137 -5.53 4.92 5.40
C GLU A 137 -4.59 4.57 6.57
N GLN A 138 -4.68 5.29 7.69
CA GLN A 138 -4.05 4.91 8.95
C GLN A 138 -4.50 3.54 9.46
N ASP A 139 -5.80 3.23 9.39
CA ASP A 139 -6.33 1.94 9.84
C ASP A 139 -5.88 0.80 8.92
N ASP A 140 -5.68 1.08 7.63
CA ASP A 140 -5.14 0.12 6.67
C ASP A 140 -3.69 -0.21 7.00
N LEU A 141 -2.86 0.82 7.20
CA LEU A 141 -1.45 0.65 7.55
C LEU A 141 -1.28 -0.04 8.91
N LEU A 142 -2.11 0.29 9.90
CA LEU A 142 -2.09 -0.39 11.20
C LEU A 142 -2.41 -1.89 11.08
N ALA A 143 -3.39 -2.27 10.25
CA ALA A 143 -3.70 -3.67 10.00
C ALA A 143 -2.54 -4.42 9.33
N VAL A 144 -1.84 -3.78 8.38
CA VAL A 144 -0.64 -4.34 7.74
C VAL A 144 0.51 -4.51 8.74
N ILE A 145 0.73 -3.52 9.62
CA ILE A 145 1.76 -3.61 10.67
C ILE A 145 1.46 -4.77 11.63
N GLU A 146 0.20 -4.93 12.04
CA GLU A 146 -0.24 -6.02 12.91
C GLU A 146 -0.03 -7.38 12.23
N TYR A 147 -0.51 -7.53 10.99
CA TYR A 147 -0.29 -8.73 10.19
C TYR A 147 1.18 -9.12 10.09
N LEU A 148 2.06 -8.16 9.80
CA LEU A 148 3.50 -8.42 9.69
C LEU A 148 4.11 -8.83 11.02
N ARG A 149 3.71 -8.21 12.14
CA ARG A 149 4.20 -8.59 13.47
C ARG A 149 3.77 -10.00 13.86
N GLU A 150 2.57 -10.42 13.48
CA GLU A 150 2.04 -11.76 13.74
C GLU A 150 2.63 -12.84 12.82
N SER A 151 3.06 -12.46 11.60
CA SER A 151 3.58 -13.40 10.60
C SER A 151 4.78 -14.24 11.08
N GLY A 152 5.56 -13.72 12.03
CA GLY A 152 6.83 -14.33 12.44
C GLY A 152 7.94 -14.23 11.39
N LEU A 153 7.75 -13.49 10.30
CA LEU A 153 8.70 -13.35 9.18
C LEU A 153 9.55 -12.07 9.27
N VAL A 154 9.12 -11.07 10.05
CA VAL A 154 9.79 -9.77 10.11
C VAL A 154 10.42 -9.51 11.48
N SER A 155 11.59 -8.86 11.49
CA SER A 155 12.32 -8.51 12.72
C SER A 155 12.09 -7.07 13.16
N ARG A 156 11.99 -6.14 12.20
CA ARG A 156 11.74 -4.71 12.38
C ARG A 156 10.93 -4.19 11.21
N ILE A 157 10.17 -3.12 11.44
CA ILE A 157 9.33 -2.49 10.42
C ILE A 157 9.80 -1.05 10.21
N GLY A 158 10.14 -0.70 8.97
CA GLY A 158 10.27 0.66 8.48
C GLY A 158 9.09 1.03 7.57
N LEU A 159 8.90 2.32 7.32
CA LEU A 159 7.87 2.82 6.40
C LEU A 159 8.54 3.61 5.27
N TRP A 160 8.02 3.47 4.06
CA TRP A 160 8.38 4.30 2.92
C TRP A 160 7.10 4.88 2.34
N GLY A 161 6.99 6.20 2.26
CA GLY A 161 5.76 6.85 1.79
C GLY A 161 5.97 7.92 0.72
N GLY A 162 5.05 7.99 -0.25
CA GLY A 162 4.97 9.12 -1.20
C GLY A 162 3.67 9.91 -1.01
N GLY A 163 3.73 11.24 -0.92
CA GLY A 163 2.54 12.11 -0.83
C GLY A 163 1.58 11.71 0.30
N MET A 164 0.41 11.17 -0.06
CA MET A 164 -0.55 10.61 0.91
C MET A 164 0.08 9.52 1.77
N GLY A 165 0.82 8.57 1.20
CA GLY A 165 1.45 7.47 1.93
C GLY A 165 2.47 7.96 2.96
N ALA A 166 3.17 9.06 2.66
CA ALA A 166 4.08 9.72 3.62
C ALA A 166 3.31 10.35 4.78
N ALA A 167 2.23 11.08 4.49
CA ALA A 167 1.35 11.66 5.50
C ALA A 167 0.75 10.59 6.43
N THR A 168 0.20 9.52 5.85
CA THR A 168 -0.33 8.36 6.59
C THR A 168 0.74 7.73 7.48
N SER A 169 1.93 7.52 6.93
CA SER A 169 3.05 6.92 7.66
C SER A 169 3.47 7.77 8.87
N GLY A 170 3.53 9.10 8.71
CA GLY A 170 3.83 10.02 9.80
C GLY A 170 2.77 10.01 10.89
N LEU A 171 1.48 10.01 10.50
CA LEU A 171 0.37 9.93 11.43
C LEU A 171 0.35 8.61 12.21
N VAL A 172 0.61 7.48 11.54
CA VAL A 172 0.70 6.16 12.21
C VAL A 172 1.91 6.10 13.14
N ALA A 173 3.09 6.56 12.70
CA ALA A 173 4.29 6.55 13.54
C ALA A 173 4.11 7.38 14.81
N ALA A 174 3.40 8.52 14.74
CA ALA A 174 3.10 9.35 15.89
C ALA A 174 2.17 8.67 16.93
N ARG A 175 1.41 7.63 16.55
CA ARG A 175 0.53 6.87 17.45
C ARG A 175 1.25 5.85 18.33
N GLY A 176 2.58 5.73 18.20
CA GLY A 176 3.42 4.87 19.05
C GLY A 176 3.62 3.39 18.65
N PRO A 177 3.29 2.88 17.44
CA PRO A 177 3.87 1.60 17.04
C PRO A 177 5.39 1.75 16.94
N SER A 178 6.14 0.74 17.41
CA SER A 178 7.59 0.70 17.20
C SER A 178 7.90 0.59 15.70
N ILE A 179 8.34 1.69 15.11
CA ILE A 179 8.80 1.84 13.73
C ILE A 179 10.30 2.16 13.77
N ALA A 180 11.10 1.44 13.01
CA ALA A 180 12.55 1.52 13.03
C ALA A 180 13.13 2.68 12.21
N GLY A 181 12.36 3.21 11.26
CA GLY A 181 12.74 4.32 10.40
C GLY A 181 11.66 4.64 9.37
N MET A 182 11.74 5.84 8.79
CA MET A 182 10.83 6.31 7.75
C MET A 182 11.61 6.99 6.62
N VAL A 183 11.15 6.79 5.40
CA VAL A 183 11.60 7.46 4.18
C VAL A 183 10.43 8.19 3.53
#